data_AF-A0A355X6T7-F1
#
_entry.id   AF-A0A355X6T7-F1
#
_cell.length_a   1.000
_cell.length_b   1.000
_cell.length_c   1.000
_cell.angle_alpha   90.00
_cell.angle_beta   90.00
_cell.angle_gamma   90.00
#
_symmetry.space_group_name_H-M   'P 1'
#
loop_
_entity.id
_entity.type
_entity.pdbx_description
1 polymer ?
#
loop_
_entity_poly.entity_id
_entity_poly.type
_entity_poly.pdbx_seq_one_letter_code
_entity_poly.pdbx_strand_id
1 'polypeptide(L)' 'QQGYGYNVPELHSKIGEILCVNKEIKTILIGAGNLGKAVTNKLFNKKSGFKLIGIFDKNEALCGNMIKG' A
#
# COMPACT_ATOMS: atom_id res chain seq x y z
N GLN A 1 -34.60 3.84 -9.34
CA GLN A 1 -35.50 3.63 -8.18
C GLN A 1 -34.77 4.04 -6.92
N GLN A 2 -35.41 4.84 -6.07
CA GLN A 2 -34.84 5.28 -4.80
C GLN A 2 -35.34 4.34 -3.68
N GLY A 3 -34.49 3.97 -2.71
CA GLY A 3 -34.90 3.24 -1.51
C GLY A 3 -34.62 1.72 -1.45
N TYR A 4 -34.07 1.10 -2.50
CA TYR A 4 -33.73 -0.34 -2.49
C TYR A 4 -32.34 -0.67 -1.88
N GLY A 5 -31.49 0.34 -1.67
CA GLY A 5 -30.09 0.15 -1.33
C GLY A 5 -29.21 -0.04 -2.57
N TYR A 6 -28.04 -0.64 -2.39
CA TYR A 6 -27.03 -0.81 -3.44
C TYR A 6 -26.80 -2.28 -3.77
N ASN A 7 -26.44 -2.57 -5.02
CA ASN A 7 -25.79 -3.83 -5.34
C ASN A 7 -24.42 -3.85 -4.64
N VAL A 8 -24.26 -4.70 -3.63
CA VAL A 8 -23.07 -4.71 -2.77
C VAL A 8 -21.79 -5.01 -3.57
N PRO A 9 -21.73 -6.05 -4.43
CA PRO A 9 -20.57 -6.28 -5.29
C PRO A 9 -20.20 -5.08 -6.18
N GLU A 10 -21.19 -4.45 -6.81
CA GLU A 10 -20.98 -3.32 -7.71
C GLU A 10 -20.46 -2.09 -6.96
N LEU A 11 -21.08 -1.76 -5.84
CA LEU A 11 -20.66 -0.65 -4.99
C LEU A 11 -19.24 -0.85 -4.47
N HIS A 12 -18.91 -2.07 -4.01
CA HIS A 12 -17.57 -2.41 -3.56
C HIS A 12 -16.54 -2.21 -4.69
N SER A 13 -16.85 -2.66 -5.91
CA SER A 13 -15.98 -2.46 -7.08
C SER A 13 -15.78 -0.97 -7.39
N LYS A 14 -16.87 -0.18 -7.37
CA LYS A 14 -16.84 1.26 -7.64
C LYS A 14 -16.05 2.04 -6.60
N ILE A 15 -16.21 1.72 -5.32
CA ILE A 15 -15.40 2.31 -4.25
C ILE A 15 -13.91 1.95 -4.45
N GLY A 16 -13.63 0.69 -4.80
CA GLY A 16 -12.26 0.24 -5.11
C GLY A 16 -11.62 0.99 -6.27
N GLU A 17 -12.38 1.27 -7.33
CA GLU A 17 -11.97 2.09 -8.47
C GLU A 17 -11.68 3.54 -8.07
N ILE A 18 -12.58 4.18 -7.31
CA ILE A 18 -12.41 5.57 -6.85
C ILE A 18 -11.16 5.71 -5.97
N LEU A 19 -10.94 4.76 -5.06
CA LEU A 19 -9.77 4.74 -4.18
C LEU A 19 -8.50 4.21 -4.87
N CYS A 20 -8.60 3.79 -6.13
CA CYS A 20 -7.51 3.20 -6.91
C CYS A 20 -6.84 1.96 -6.26
N VAL A 21 -7.53 1.28 -5.34
CA VAL A 21 -7.01 0.06 -4.65
C VAL A 21 -7.22 -1.21 -5.46
N ASN A 22 -7.95 -1.12 -6.57
CA ASN A 22 -8.14 -2.19 -7.55
C ASN A 22 -6.94 -2.36 -8.49
N LYS A 23 -5.92 -1.49 -8.41
CA LYS A 23 -4.68 -1.56 -9.17
C LYS A 23 -3.49 -1.58 -8.23
N GLU A 24 -2.37 -2.15 -8.66
CA GLU A 24 -1.13 -2.14 -7.89
C GLU A 24 -0.40 -0.80 -8.14
N ILE A 25 -0.50 0.13 -7.20
CA ILE A 25 0.16 1.43 -7.24
C ILE A 25 1.61 1.24 -6.79
N LYS A 26 2.58 1.58 -7.65
CA LYS A 26 4.00 1.59 -7.28
C LYS A 26 4.25 2.69 -6.25
N THR A 27 4.87 2.34 -5.14
CA THR A 27 5.11 3.23 -4.00
C THR A 27 6.55 3.11 -3.52
N ILE A 28 7.12 4.22 -3.04
CA ILE A 28 8.43 4.24 -2.38
C ILE A 28 8.27 4.66 -0.93
N LEU A 29 9.19 4.22 -0.08
CA LEU A 29 9.31 4.67 1.31
C LEU A 29 10.58 5.52 1.46
N ILE A 30 10.46 6.66 2.13
CA ILE A 30 11.60 7.51 2.51
C ILE A 30 11.71 7.45 4.04
N GLY A 31 12.84 6.94 4.54
CA GLY A 31 13.10 6.66 5.94
C GLY A 31 12.83 5.20 6.31
N ALA A 32 13.91 4.45 6.54
CA ALA A 32 13.94 3.04 6.97
C ALA A 32 14.25 2.88 8.47
N GLY A 33 13.90 3.89 9.28
CA GLY A 33 13.96 3.80 10.75
C GLY A 33 12.94 2.79 11.31
N ASN A 34 12.77 2.78 12.63
CA ASN A 34 11.88 1.82 13.30
C ASN A 34 10.44 1.86 12.75
N LEU A 35 9.89 3.06 12.54
CA LEU A 35 8.56 3.22 11.95
C LEU A 35 8.51 2.76 10.49
N GLY A 36 9.49 3.15 9.68
CA GLY A 36 9.57 2.75 8.28
C GLY A 36 9.58 1.22 8.11
N LYS A 37 10.36 0.53 8.97
CA LYS A 37 10.38 -0.94 9.03
C LYS A 37 9.02 -1.52 9.45
N ALA A 38 8.39 -0.97 10.49
CA ALA A 38 7.08 -1.43 10.95
C ALA A 38 5.96 -1.24 9.90
N VAL A 39 5.99 -0.12 9.19
CA VAL A 39 5.07 0.18 8.08
C VAL A 39 5.27 -0.78 6.93
N THR A 40 6.54 -1.04 6.55
CA THR A 40 6.91 -1.94 5.46
C THR A 40 6.28 -3.33 5.67
N ASN A 41 6.43 -3.90 6.87
CA ASN A 41 5.95 -5.24 7.19
C ASN A 41 4.41 -5.35 7.24
N LYS A 42 3.70 -4.27 7.57
CA LYS A 42 2.24 -4.30 7.79
C LYS A 42 1.43 -3.89 6.56
N LEU A 43 1.87 -2.87 5.81
CA LEU A 43 1.06 -2.27 4.74
C LEU A 43 1.23 -2.97 3.39
N PHE A 44 2.41 -3.51 3.11
CA PHE A 44 2.72 -4.04 1.77
C PHE A 44 2.61 -5.57 1.68
N ASN A 45 2.42 -6.26 2.80
CA ASN A 45 2.15 -7.71 2.85
C ASN A 45 0.69 -8.09 2.56
N LYS A 46 -0.22 -7.12 2.56
CA LYS A 46 -1.64 -7.34 2.26
C LYS A 46 -1.96 -6.82 0.86
N LYS A 47 -3.08 -7.28 0.28
CA LYS A 47 -3.69 -6.68 -0.92
C LYS A 47 -4.21 -5.27 -0.60
N SER A 48 -3.31 -4.32 -0.37
CA SER A 48 -3.59 -2.93 -0.01
C SER A 48 -3.76 -2.03 -1.23
N GLY A 49 -3.50 -2.55 -2.44
CA GLY A 49 -3.44 -1.75 -3.66
C GLY A 49 -2.07 -1.07 -3.86
N PHE A 50 -1.09 -1.30 -2.98
CA PHE A 50 0.24 -0.70 -3.08
C PHE A 50 1.33 -1.75 -3.22
N LYS A 51 2.27 -1.51 -4.15
CA LYS A 51 3.52 -2.25 -4.30
C LYS A 51 4.67 -1.39 -3.82
N LEU A 52 5.32 -1.78 -2.73
CA LEU A 52 6.57 -1.14 -2.35
C LEU A 52 7.67 -1.55 -3.34
N ILE A 53 8.20 -0.57 -4.09
CA ILE A 53 9.23 -0.79 -5.12
C ILE A 53 10.61 -0.24 -4.73
N GLY A 54 10.71 0.45 -3.60
CA GLY A 54 11.97 1.01 -3.14
C GLY A 54 11.85 1.63 -1.76
N ILE A 55 12.97 1.58 -1.02
CA ILE A 55 13.12 2.22 0.29
C ILE A 55 14.41 3.04 0.22
N PHE A 56 14.37 4.29 0.67
CA PHE A 56 15.48 5.22 0.65
C PHE A 56 15.74 5.73 2.06
N ASP A 57 17.01 5.78 2.49
CA ASP A 57 17.43 6.35 3.76
C ASP A 57 18.78 7.05 3.57
N LYS A 58 19.09 8.04 4.43
CA LYS A 58 20.40 8.71 4.43
C LYS A 58 21.45 7.92 5.21
N ASN A 59 21.04 7.00 6.07
CA ASN A 59 21.94 6.21 6.87
C ASN A 59 22.61 5.15 5.98
N GLU A 60 23.88 5.37 5.66
CA GLU A 60 24.69 4.49 4.82
C GLU A 60 24.75 3.05 5.35
N ALA A 61 24.68 2.85 6.67
CA ALA A 61 24.65 1.51 7.25
C ALA A 61 23.38 0.72 6.90
N LEU A 62 22.30 1.40 6.48
CA LEU A 62 21.06 0.77 6.02
C LEU A 62 21.06 0.56 4.50
N CYS A 63 21.80 1.38 3.75
CA CYS A 63 21.88 1.29 2.29
C CYS A 63 22.45 -0.06 1.84
N GLY A 64 21.85 -0.64 0.79
CA GLY A 64 22.24 -1.95 0.25
C GLY A 64 21.66 -3.16 1.02
N ASN A 65 21.04 -2.95 2.18
CA ASN A 65 20.38 -4.03 2.90
C ASN A 65 19.00 -4.35 2.30
N MET A 66 18.68 -5.64 2.26
CA MET A 66 17.32 -6.08 1.95
C MET A 66 16.45 -6.00 3.19
N ILE A 67 15.50 -5.07 3.21
CA ILE A 67 14.47 -5.01 4.25
C ILE A 67 13.32 -5.87 3.74
N LYS A 68 13.13 -7.05 4.35
CA LYS A 68 11.98 -7.91 4.06
C LYS A 68 10.71 -7.19 4.53
N GLY A 69 9.89 -6.77 3.56
CA GLY A 69 8.47 -6.51 3.70
C GLY A 69 7.74 -7.78 3.38
#